data_AF-A0A7K4D5N8-F1
#
_entry.id   AF-A0A7K4D5N8-F1
#
_cell.length_a   1.000
_cell.length_b   1.000
_cell.length_c   1.000
_cell.angle_alpha   90.00
_cell.angle_beta   90.00
_cell.angle_gamma   90.00
#
_symmetry.space_group_name_H-M   'P 1'
#
loop_
_entity.id
_entity.type
_entity.pdbx_description
1 polymer ?
#
loop_
_entity_poly.entity_id
_entity_poly.type
_entity_poly.pdbx_seq_one_letter_code
_entity_poly.pdbx_strand_id
1 'polypeptide(L)'
;MINAIGYEGLRNGEDLLGLLEYYEAILDRDGLVTREGEIRSIKLGLIVDLLRIVNIPDKLKADLVLAVIDAWAMSSEASVQNVEDLMAVRRSIETVRRCVLDAMDHPKPRASLQLDAAVMLSLPLMPCDLQKSEVARIRDLLGQVMDFFAADMESELWRGFQ
;
A
#
# COMPACT_ATOMS: atom_id res chain seq x y z
N MET A 1 2.90 26.53 -29.66
CA MET A 1 3.12 25.19 -29.10
C MET A 1 3.04 25.33 -27.60
N ILE A 2 1.95 24.86 -26.99
CA ILE A 2 1.82 24.81 -25.53
C ILE A 2 2.59 23.56 -25.11
N ASN A 3 3.67 23.72 -24.35
CA ASN A 3 4.34 22.59 -23.71
C ASN A 3 3.30 21.92 -22.81
N ALA A 4 2.87 20.72 -23.18
CA ALA A 4 2.11 19.86 -22.29
C ALA A 4 3.06 19.49 -21.14
N ILE A 5 3.00 20.28 -20.07
CA ILE A 5 3.59 19.93 -18.78
C ILE A 5 3.11 18.51 -18.48
N GLY A 6 4.05 17.58 -18.33
CA GLY A 6 3.81 16.15 -18.28
C GLY A 6 2.70 15.76 -17.31
N TYR A 7 1.49 15.62 -17.83
CA TYR A 7 0.41 14.93 -17.16
C TYR A 7 0.64 13.45 -17.38
N GLU A 8 1.33 12.80 -16.45
CA GLU A 8 1.33 11.35 -16.38
C GLU A 8 -0.11 10.91 -16.12
N GLY A 9 -0.71 10.23 -17.09
CA GLY A 9 -2.00 9.56 -16.89
C GLY A 9 -1.86 8.59 -15.72
N LEU A 10 -2.88 8.57 -14.86
CA LEU A 10 -2.93 7.74 -13.66
C LEU A 10 -3.07 6.27 -14.07
N ARG A 11 -1.94 5.65 -14.42
CA ARG A 11 -1.90 4.48 -15.30
C ARG A 11 -2.61 3.24 -14.74
N ASN A 12 -3.00 3.25 -13.46
CA ASN A 12 -3.57 2.12 -12.72
C ASN A 12 -4.76 2.52 -11.78
N GLY A 13 -5.39 3.68 -11.98
CA GLY A 13 -6.42 4.18 -11.03
C GLY A 13 -7.66 3.29 -10.93
N GLU A 14 -8.23 2.92 -12.08
CA GLU A 14 -9.41 2.04 -12.15
C GLU A 14 -9.10 0.64 -11.63
N ASP A 15 -7.93 0.09 -11.97
CA ASP A 15 -7.48 -1.22 -11.47
C ASP A 15 -7.34 -1.23 -9.94
N LEU A 16 -6.78 -0.15 -9.36
CA LEU A 16 -6.67 -0.01 -7.92
C LEU A 16 -8.05 0.14 -7.26
N LEU A 17 -8.98 0.91 -7.85
CA LEU A 17 -10.35 0.99 -7.35
C LEU A 17 -11.04 -0.38 -7.36
N GLY A 18 -10.91 -1.14 -8.46
CA GLY A 18 -11.47 -2.49 -8.55
C GLY A 18 -10.88 -3.46 -7.52
N LEU A 19 -9.57 -3.36 -7.24
CA LEU A 19 -8.93 -4.12 -6.16
C LEU A 19 -9.54 -3.78 -4.79
N LEU A 20 -9.72 -2.50 -4.50
CA LEU A 20 -10.28 -2.03 -3.23
C LEU A 20 -11.74 -2.49 -3.04
N GLU A 21 -12.55 -2.42 -4.10
CA GLU A 21 -13.93 -2.93 -4.11
C GLU A 21 -13.99 -4.44 -3.85
N TYR A 22 -13.07 -5.21 -4.45
CA TYR A 22 -12.97 -6.65 -4.19
C TYR A 22 -12.72 -6.94 -2.70
N TYR A 23 -11.77 -6.26 -2.08
CA TYR A 23 -11.48 -6.48 -0.66
C TYR A 23 -12.62 -6.03 0.25
N GLU A 24 -13.31 -4.91 -0.03
CA GLU A 24 -14.49 -4.50 0.74
C GLU A 24 -15.62 -5.52 0.69
N ALA A 25 -15.91 -6.07 -0.48
CA ALA A 25 -16.94 -7.10 -0.64
C ALA A 25 -16.64 -8.36 0.20
N ILE A 26 -15.37 -8.66 0.45
CA ILE A 26 -14.95 -9.76 1.34
C ILE A 26 -15.13 -9.36 2.81
N LEU A 27 -14.77 -8.13 3.17
CA LEU A 27 -14.85 -7.62 4.55
C LEU A 27 -16.28 -7.49 5.06
N ASP A 28 -17.26 -7.37 4.15
CA ASP A 28 -18.69 -7.26 4.47
C ASP A 28 -19.36 -8.63 4.66
N ARG A 29 -18.62 -9.74 4.57
CA ARG A 29 -19.16 -11.09 4.82
C ARG A 29 -19.49 -11.31 6.29
N ASP A 30 -20.69 -11.82 6.54
CA ASP A 30 -21.18 -12.12 7.88
C ASP A 30 -20.29 -13.12 8.62
N GLY A 31 -20.02 -12.82 9.89
CA GLY A 31 -19.25 -13.68 10.78
C GLY A 31 -17.75 -13.66 10.56
N LEU A 32 -17.21 -12.79 9.69
CA LEU A 32 -15.76 -12.70 9.46
C LEU A 32 -14.96 -12.41 10.75
N VAL A 33 -15.52 -11.58 11.65
CA VAL A 33 -14.89 -11.20 12.94
C VAL A 33 -14.51 -12.39 13.83
N THR A 34 -15.16 -13.55 13.66
CA THR A 34 -14.88 -14.76 14.44
C THR A 34 -13.87 -15.69 13.77
N ARG A 35 -13.38 -15.35 12.58
CA ARG A 35 -12.52 -16.20 11.73
C ARG A 35 -11.14 -15.57 11.57
N GLU A 36 -10.33 -15.63 12.62
CA GLU A 36 -8.98 -15.03 12.67
C GLU A 36 -8.13 -15.37 11.43
N GLY A 37 -8.03 -16.65 11.08
CA GLY A 37 -7.23 -17.08 9.94
C GLY A 37 -7.67 -16.47 8.60
N GLU A 38 -8.98 -16.26 8.40
CA GLU A 38 -9.50 -15.57 7.22
C GLU A 38 -9.11 -14.08 7.24
N ILE A 39 -9.28 -13.40 8.38
CA ILE A 39 -8.90 -11.98 8.53
C ILE A 39 -7.41 -11.78 8.22
N ARG A 40 -6.55 -12.61 8.80
CA ARG A 40 -5.10 -12.50 8.60
C ARG A 40 -4.70 -12.79 7.16
N SER A 41 -5.35 -13.76 6.51
CA SER A 41 -5.12 -14.04 5.10
C SER A 41 -5.57 -12.90 4.18
N ILE A 42 -6.73 -12.30 4.47
CA ILE A 42 -7.28 -11.16 3.72
C ILE A 42 -6.35 -9.95 3.85
N LYS A 43 -5.93 -9.63 5.08
CA LYS A 43 -5.04 -8.51 5.37
C LYS A 43 -3.69 -8.66 4.67
N LEU A 44 -3.08 -9.85 4.75
CA LEU A 44 -1.85 -10.15 4.02
C LEU A 44 -2.04 -10.03 2.50
N GLY A 45 -3.16 -10.57 1.97
CA GLY A 45 -3.51 -10.47 0.55
C GLY A 45 -3.55 -9.02 0.08
N LEU A 46 -4.27 -8.15 0.82
CA LEU A 46 -4.36 -6.73 0.49
C LEU A 46 -2.98 -6.07 0.50
N ILE A 47 -2.15 -6.32 1.52
CA ILE A 47 -0.80 -5.77 1.60
C ILE A 47 0.02 -6.17 0.36
N VAL A 48 0.01 -7.45 0.00
CA VAL A 48 0.77 -7.96 -1.14
C VAL A 48 0.28 -7.35 -2.47
N ASP A 49 -1.04 -7.24 -2.67
CA ASP A 49 -1.58 -6.67 -3.90
C ASP A 49 -1.30 -5.17 -4.02
N LEU A 50 -1.38 -4.42 -2.91
CA LEU A 50 -0.99 -3.01 -2.88
C LEU A 50 0.50 -2.83 -3.22
N LEU A 51 1.38 -3.65 -2.62
CA LEU A 51 2.82 -3.61 -2.91
C LEU A 51 3.14 -3.92 -4.38
N ARG A 52 2.34 -4.75 -5.04
CA ARG A 52 2.52 -5.09 -6.46
C ARG A 52 2.16 -3.93 -7.38
N ILE A 53 1.13 -3.17 -7.03
CA ILE A 53 0.64 -2.03 -7.81
C ILE A 53 1.61 -0.84 -7.74
N VAL A 54 2.25 -0.63 -6.60
CA VAL A 54 3.15 0.52 -6.38
C VAL A 54 4.34 0.49 -7.36
N ASN A 55 4.64 1.64 -7.97
CA ASN A 55 5.75 1.78 -8.91
C ASN A 55 7.10 2.03 -8.21
N ILE A 56 7.66 0.97 -7.61
CA ILE A 56 9.00 0.95 -7.01
C ILE A 56 9.93 -0.02 -7.76
N PRO A 57 11.27 0.08 -7.61
CA PRO A 57 12.21 -0.79 -8.32
C PRO A 57 11.90 -2.28 -8.09
N ASP A 58 11.87 -3.08 -9.17
CA ASP A 58 11.42 -4.48 -9.13
C ASP A 58 12.13 -5.33 -8.09
N LYS A 59 13.44 -5.13 -7.92
CA LYS A 59 14.21 -5.84 -6.88
C LYS A 59 13.72 -5.48 -5.48
N LEU A 60 13.53 -4.19 -5.20
CA LEU A 60 13.05 -3.72 -3.90
C LEU A 60 11.63 -4.20 -3.62
N LYS A 61 10.77 -4.20 -4.66
CA LYS A 61 9.43 -4.77 -4.61
C LYS A 61 9.45 -6.25 -4.25
N ALA A 62 10.25 -7.04 -4.95
CA ALA A 62 10.37 -8.47 -4.71
C ALA A 62 10.91 -8.76 -3.30
N ASP A 63 11.96 -8.06 -2.87
CA ASP A 63 12.57 -8.21 -1.55
C ASP A 63 11.56 -7.88 -0.43
N LEU A 64 10.77 -6.81 -0.60
CA LEU A 64 9.75 -6.40 0.37
C LEU A 64 8.58 -7.38 0.42
N VAL A 65 8.04 -7.80 -0.72
CA VAL A 65 6.93 -8.76 -0.78
C VAL A 65 7.34 -10.09 -0.13
N LEU A 66 8.52 -10.61 -0.46
CA LEU A 66 9.03 -11.85 0.14
C LEU A 66 9.23 -11.70 1.65
N ALA A 67 9.86 -10.60 2.08
CA ALA A 67 10.08 -10.35 3.50
C ALA A 67 8.76 -10.29 4.29
N VAL A 68 7.73 -9.63 3.75
CA VAL A 68 6.40 -9.56 4.39
C VAL A 68 5.77 -10.94 4.49
N ILE A 69 5.80 -11.75 3.44
CA ILE A 69 5.24 -13.11 3.43
C ILE A 69 5.98 -14.00 4.43
N ASP A 70 7.31 -14.01 4.41
CA ASP A 70 8.14 -14.85 5.28
C ASP A 70 7.97 -14.49 6.76
N ALA A 71 7.83 -13.19 7.05
CA ALA A 71 7.68 -12.68 8.40
C ALA A 71 6.25 -12.76 8.93
N TRP A 72 5.25 -13.06 8.09
CA TRP A 72 3.85 -13.00 8.50
C TRP A 72 3.54 -14.03 9.59
N ALA A 73 3.06 -13.57 10.74
CA ALA A 73 2.56 -14.45 11.78
C ALA A 73 1.13 -14.87 11.43
N MET A 74 0.85 -16.17 11.31
CA MET A 74 -0.52 -16.66 11.02
C MET A 74 -1.46 -16.66 12.24
N SER A 75 -0.92 -16.52 13.44
CA SER A 75 -1.68 -16.38 14.69
C SER A 75 -1.27 -15.11 15.42
N SER A 76 -2.24 -14.37 15.93
CA SER A 76 -1.97 -13.26 16.85
C SER A 76 -1.91 -13.74 18.30
N GLU A 77 -0.97 -13.20 19.08
CA GLU A 77 -0.94 -13.43 20.54
C GLU A 77 -2.08 -12.68 21.27
N ALA A 78 -2.83 -11.79 20.59
CA ALA A 78 -3.80 -10.89 21.20
C ALA A 78 -5.27 -11.25 20.89
N SER A 79 -6.08 -11.39 21.93
CA SER A 79 -7.50 -11.81 21.86
C SER A 79 -8.47 -10.78 21.23
N VAL A 80 -8.04 -9.54 21.02
CA VAL A 80 -8.85 -8.42 20.46
C VAL A 80 -8.45 -8.07 19.02
N GLN A 81 -7.46 -8.78 18.46
CA GLN A 81 -6.81 -8.41 17.20
C GLN A 81 -7.75 -8.38 15.98
N ASN A 82 -8.80 -9.22 15.96
CA ASN A 82 -9.66 -9.36 14.77
C ASN A 82 -10.42 -8.07 14.41
N VAL A 83 -10.96 -7.37 15.41
CA VAL A 83 -11.71 -6.12 15.16
C VAL A 83 -10.76 -5.00 14.75
N GLU A 84 -9.59 -4.93 15.39
CA GLU A 84 -8.55 -3.96 15.06
C GLU A 84 -7.99 -4.18 13.66
N ASP A 85 -7.75 -5.44 13.27
CA ASP A 85 -7.30 -5.82 11.94
C ASP A 85 -8.32 -5.42 10.88
N LEU A 86 -9.60 -5.73 11.09
CA LEU A 86 -10.68 -5.33 10.18
C LEU A 86 -10.77 -3.80 10.05
N MET A 87 -10.65 -3.07 11.16
CA MET A 87 -10.64 -1.60 11.14
C MET A 87 -9.42 -1.05 10.40
N ALA A 88 -8.22 -1.62 10.60
CA ALA A 88 -7.00 -1.21 9.93
C ALA A 88 -7.12 -1.40 8.41
N VAL A 89 -7.63 -2.56 7.98
CA VAL A 89 -7.88 -2.86 6.57
C VAL A 89 -8.90 -1.87 5.97
N ARG A 90 -10.03 -1.63 6.65
CA ARG A 90 -11.05 -0.69 6.15
C ARG A 90 -10.52 0.74 6.03
N ARG A 91 -9.75 1.21 7.01
CA ARG A 91 -9.11 2.55 6.97
C ARG A 91 -8.09 2.66 5.85
N SER A 92 -7.31 1.61 5.62
CA SER A 92 -6.39 1.52 4.49
C SER A 92 -7.15 1.69 3.17
N ILE A 93 -8.19 0.89 2.95
CA ILE A 93 -9.01 0.95 1.73
C ILE A 93 -9.62 2.33 1.53
N GLU A 94 -10.23 2.91 2.57
CA GLU A 94 -10.85 4.23 2.49
C GLU A 94 -9.82 5.32 2.14
N THR A 95 -8.64 5.26 2.75
CA THR A 95 -7.56 6.23 2.52
C THR A 95 -7.04 6.13 1.09
N VAL A 96 -6.72 4.91 0.63
CA VAL A 96 -6.22 4.70 -0.74
C VAL A 96 -7.28 5.12 -1.75
N ARG A 97 -8.55 4.73 -1.58
CA ARG A 97 -9.65 5.15 -2.45
C ARG A 97 -9.71 6.67 -2.58
N ARG A 98 -9.67 7.39 -1.45
CA ARG A 98 -9.71 8.85 -1.43
C ARG A 98 -8.54 9.45 -2.22
N CYS A 99 -7.33 8.91 -2.06
CA CYS A 99 -6.16 9.36 -2.81
C CYS A 99 -6.29 9.10 -4.32
N VAL A 100 -6.82 7.95 -4.72
CA VAL A 100 -7.05 7.64 -6.14
C VAL A 100 -8.07 8.60 -6.74
N LEU A 101 -9.22 8.78 -6.08
CA LEU A 101 -10.26 9.69 -6.55
C LEU A 101 -9.76 11.15 -6.62
N ASP A 102 -9.03 11.63 -5.61
CA ASP A 102 -8.46 12.98 -5.63
C ASP A 102 -7.48 13.16 -6.81
N ALA A 103 -6.65 12.15 -7.08
CA ALA A 103 -5.67 12.21 -8.14
C ALA A 103 -6.31 12.12 -9.55
N MET A 104 -7.47 11.45 -9.67
CA MET A 104 -8.28 11.41 -10.89
C MET A 104 -9.02 12.73 -11.14
N ASP A 105 -9.61 13.32 -10.09
CA ASP A 105 -10.38 14.56 -10.17
C ASP A 105 -9.48 15.79 -10.33
N HIS A 106 -8.27 15.75 -9.76
CA HIS A 106 -7.29 16.82 -9.79
C HIS A 106 -5.96 16.33 -10.35
N PRO A 107 -5.86 16.13 -11.68
CA PRO A 107 -4.60 15.77 -12.31
C PRO A 107 -3.53 16.80 -11.93
N LYS A 108 -2.44 16.31 -11.36
CA LYS A 108 -1.27 17.12 -10.95
C LYS A 108 -0.02 16.48 -11.54
N PRO A 109 1.02 17.27 -11.83
CA PRO A 109 2.34 16.70 -12.02
C PRO A 109 2.67 15.79 -10.83
N ARG A 110 3.22 14.59 -11.10
CA ARG A 110 3.59 13.61 -10.07
C ARG A 110 2.42 12.99 -9.30
N ALA A 111 1.19 13.07 -9.82
CA ALA A 111 0.03 12.41 -9.20
C ALA A 111 0.25 10.90 -9.01
N SER A 112 0.94 10.24 -9.96
CA SER A 112 1.28 8.81 -9.84
C SER A 112 2.21 8.55 -8.66
N LEU A 113 3.34 9.27 -8.57
CA LEU A 113 4.31 9.13 -7.47
C LEU A 113 3.69 9.44 -6.10
N GLN A 114 2.85 10.47 -6.03
CA GLN A 114 2.13 10.82 -4.79
C GLN A 114 1.15 9.72 -4.38
N LEU A 115 0.46 9.11 -5.35
CA LEU A 115 -0.42 7.98 -5.10
C LEU A 115 0.37 6.74 -4.64
N ASP A 116 1.49 6.44 -5.29
CA ASP A 116 2.38 5.34 -4.90
C ASP A 116 2.87 5.48 -3.45
N ALA A 117 3.30 6.68 -3.06
CA ALA A 117 3.69 6.99 -1.69
C ALA A 117 2.49 6.90 -0.72
N ALA A 118 1.31 7.39 -1.12
CA ALA A 118 0.10 7.29 -0.31
C ALA A 118 -0.34 5.85 -0.08
N VAL A 119 -0.23 4.98 -1.09
CA VAL A 119 -0.49 3.53 -0.96
C VAL A 119 0.48 2.91 0.04
N MET A 120 1.77 3.20 -0.07
CA MET A 120 2.79 2.68 0.85
C MET A 120 2.55 3.13 2.31
N LEU A 121 2.16 4.38 2.52
CA LEU A 121 1.83 4.92 3.84
C LEU A 121 0.50 4.38 4.41
N SER A 122 -0.39 3.92 3.53
CA SER A 122 -1.70 3.39 3.90
C SER A 122 -1.71 1.88 4.09
N LEU A 123 -0.58 1.18 3.94
CA LEU A 123 -0.51 -0.27 4.15
C LEU A 123 -1.03 -0.62 5.55
N PRO A 124 -1.97 -1.57 5.70
CA PRO A 124 -2.49 -1.97 6.99
C PRO A 124 -1.52 -2.94 7.69
N LEU A 125 -0.23 -2.61 7.75
CA LEU A 125 0.82 -3.45 8.31
C LEU A 125 1.22 -2.96 9.70
N MET A 126 1.00 -3.77 10.72
CA MET A 126 1.34 -3.48 12.11
C MET A 126 2.49 -4.37 12.61
N PRO A 127 3.30 -3.94 13.59
CA PRO A 127 4.37 -4.78 14.13
C PRO A 127 3.89 -6.11 14.71
N CYS A 128 2.67 -6.16 15.25
CA CYS A 128 2.06 -7.39 15.78
C CYS A 128 1.67 -8.38 14.68
N ASP A 129 1.67 -7.98 13.41
CA ASP A 129 1.40 -8.88 12.29
C ASP A 129 2.59 -9.78 11.94
N LEU A 130 3.76 -9.42 12.45
CA LEU A 130 5.04 -9.95 12.03
C LEU A 130 5.69 -10.74 13.16
N GLN A 131 6.49 -11.73 12.78
CA GLN A 131 7.45 -12.35 13.69
C GLN A 131 8.36 -11.27 14.26
N LYS A 132 8.50 -11.23 15.60
CA LYS A 132 9.21 -10.17 16.34
C LYS A 132 10.65 -9.94 15.84
N SER A 133 11.33 -11.00 15.38
CA SER A 133 12.68 -10.93 14.82
C SER A 133 12.76 -10.23 13.45
N GLU A 134 11.69 -10.24 12.67
CA GLU A 134 11.67 -9.71 11.30
C GLU A 134 11.21 -8.24 11.22
N VAL A 135 10.66 -7.69 12.32
CA VAL A 135 10.12 -6.32 12.35
C VAL A 135 11.16 -5.27 11.92
N ALA A 136 12.41 -5.41 12.36
CA ALA A 136 13.48 -4.48 12.01
C ALA A 136 13.79 -4.52 10.50
N ARG A 137 13.97 -5.74 9.95
CA ARG A 137 14.23 -5.96 8.52
C ARG A 137 13.13 -5.36 7.64
N ILE A 138 11.87 -5.55 8.01
CA ILE A 138 10.74 -4.99 7.24
C ILE A 138 10.73 -3.47 7.31
N ARG A 139 11.01 -2.88 8.47
CA ARG A 139 11.14 -1.42 8.60
C ARG A 139 12.26 -0.86 7.74
N ASP A 140 13.40 -1.55 7.66
CA ASP A 140 14.53 -1.12 6.83
C ASP A 140 14.16 -1.15 5.32
N LEU A 141 13.43 -2.16 4.87
CA LEU A 141 12.95 -2.25 3.49
C LEU A 141 11.91 -1.17 3.18
N LEU A 142 10.98 -0.89 4.10
CA LEU A 142 10.04 0.22 3.97
C LEU A 142 10.77 1.57 3.93
N GLY A 143 11.83 1.74 4.73
CA GLY A 143 12.69 2.93 4.70
C GLY A 143 13.32 3.14 3.33
N GLN A 144 13.88 2.08 2.72
CA GLN A 144 14.45 2.14 1.37
C GLN A 144 13.41 2.53 0.30
N VAL A 145 12.15 2.10 0.45
CA VAL A 145 11.07 2.53 -0.45
C VAL A 145 10.79 4.02 -0.30
N MET A 146 10.76 4.54 0.93
CA MET A 146 10.54 5.96 1.17
C MET A 146 11.72 6.82 0.69
N ASP A 147 12.95 6.34 0.86
CA ASP A 147 14.15 7.00 0.33
C ASP A 147 14.14 7.05 -1.20
N PHE A 148 13.66 5.97 -1.85
CA PHE A 148 13.47 5.96 -3.30
C PHE A 148 12.48 7.04 -3.76
N PHE A 149 11.32 7.16 -3.11
CA PHE A 149 10.36 8.22 -3.45
C PHE A 149 10.92 9.62 -3.19
N ALA A 150 11.68 9.81 -2.11
CA ALA A 150 12.32 11.08 -1.80
C ALA A 150 13.35 11.48 -2.88
N ALA A 151 14.22 10.54 -3.28
CA ALA A 151 15.23 10.77 -4.30
C ALA A 151 14.62 11.09 -5.68
N ASP A 152 13.51 10.44 -6.05
CA ASP A 152 12.81 10.70 -7.30
C ASP A 152 12.17 12.10 -7.32
N MET A 153 11.55 12.51 -6.19
CA MET A 153 11.02 13.86 -6.02
C MET A 153 12.11 14.95 -6.14
N GLU A 154 13.32 14.69 -5.64
CA GLU A 154 14.47 15.60 -5.70
C GLU A 154 15.11 15.64 -7.09
N SER A 155 15.34 14.50 -7.74
CA SER A 155 16.01 14.40 -9.05
C SER A 155 15.28 15.20 -10.14
N GLU A 156 13.96 15.19 -10.12
CA GLU A 156 13.15 15.89 -11.12
C GLU A 156 12.92 17.37 -10.82
N LEU A 157 13.08 17.81 -9.56
CA LEU A 157 13.14 19.24 -9.25
C LEU A 157 14.32 19.88 -10.01
N TRP A 158 15.48 19.21 -10.06
CA TRP A 158 16.65 19.70 -10.79
C TRP A 158 16.48 19.70 -12.32
N ARG A 159 15.65 18.81 -12.89
CA ARG A 159 15.34 18.81 -14.33
C ARG A 159 14.36 19.90 -14.75
N GLY A 160 13.50 20.37 -13.85
CA GLY A 160 12.56 21.48 -14.10
C GLY A 160 13.21 22.87 -14.14
N PHE A 161 14.49 22.99 -13.78
CA PHE A 161 15.27 24.23 -13.79
C PHE A 161 16.29 24.33 -14.94
N GLN A 162 16.33 23.34 -15.85
CA GLN A 162 17.14 23.37 -17.08
C GLN A 162 16.27 23.60 -18.32
#